data_AF-A0A1E3PP35-F1
#
_entry.id   AF-A0A1E3PP35-F1
#
_cell.length_a   1.000
_cell.length_b   1.000
_cell.length_c   1.000
_cell.angle_alpha   90.00
_cell.angle_beta   90.00
_cell.angle_gamma   90.00
#
_symmetry.space_group_name_H-M   'P 1'
#
loop_
_entity.id
_entity.type
_entity.pdbx_description
1 polymer ?
#
loop_
_entity_poly.entity_id
_entity_poly.type
_entity_poly.pdbx_seq_one_letter_code
_entity_poly.pdbx_strand_id
1 'polypeptide(L)'
;MELLKQNLRVSEDSCEYFIFLNDDESSIESRKSRVSAILDEVNTLSAKLTKGYIWQRDSFKLQLIEYNNTVYLEGRTDFGDCIDDEWFIVYILREISLKYEEALIRIIDNDGEFLLIEAANAIPRWMNPDNSENRVWIVNGKVRIIPLNKKIEGQLQLEHALKILRNHPETLYSNDFVDKEAFERVEKYPIAAYKNQHRASVIISRKTASILHDNPELISSAIEALFYRDTFSEPVLANMENFGPSKDDQVEYVVTFTKLTYAQIIGQEFRIPAKFSAKNLSEPEREKVVLGAKVSCAMELLASSHQHENTKDQDKAIEHTRKYKEFIQKLSKNGFFRGEIPQSDIYVEYEKQAKALYMTTEALLYDPSQNSRLLNQQLKSGRLMCREEIEACDKTVDSDDWLYIDFDEIENAVNEKNNQGFEEINNEENGAIKQEMSDMQNRLRSMS
;
A
#
# COMPACT_ATOMS: atom_id res chain seq x y z
N MET A 1 -22.76 -14.67 6.32
CA MET A 1 -21.99 -14.13 5.19
C MET A 1 -21.54 -12.70 5.50
N GLU A 2 -22.43 -11.74 5.81
CA GLU A 2 -22.02 -10.38 6.28
C GLU A 2 -21.20 -10.36 7.59
N LEU A 3 -21.60 -11.13 8.61
CA LEU A 3 -20.88 -11.23 9.91
C LEU A 3 -19.46 -11.81 9.80
N LEU A 4 -19.12 -12.44 8.66
CA LEU A 4 -17.78 -12.95 8.39
C LEU A 4 -16.87 -11.85 7.83
N LYS A 5 -17.41 -10.84 7.11
CA LYS A 5 -16.64 -9.67 6.65
C LYS A 5 -16.12 -8.85 7.84
N GLN A 6 -16.90 -8.73 8.92
CA GLN A 6 -16.49 -8.04 10.15
C GLN A 6 -15.34 -8.73 10.91
N ASN A 7 -14.99 -9.99 10.59
CA ASN A 7 -13.96 -10.76 11.30
C ASN A 7 -12.78 -11.18 10.40
N LEU A 8 -12.76 -10.77 9.14
CA LEU A 8 -11.65 -10.99 8.22
C LEU A 8 -10.71 -9.79 8.33
N ARG A 9 -9.75 -9.87 9.25
CA ARG A 9 -8.64 -8.91 9.32
C ARG A 9 -8.01 -8.76 7.93
N VAL A 10 -8.04 -7.54 7.41
CA VAL A 10 -6.94 -6.77 6.82
C VAL A 10 -5.77 -7.67 6.33
N SER A 11 -5.49 -7.68 5.03
CA SER A 11 -4.17 -8.12 4.50
C SER A 11 -3.08 -7.50 5.37
N GLU A 12 -1.99 -8.23 5.69
CA GLU A 12 -0.96 -7.78 6.65
C GLU A 12 -0.46 -6.35 6.39
N ASP A 13 -0.60 -5.84 5.16
CA ASP A 13 -0.12 -4.52 4.72
C ASP A 13 -1.26 -3.62 4.17
N SER A 14 -2.35 -3.49 4.93
CA SER A 14 -3.47 -2.64 4.50
C SER A 14 -4.07 -1.81 5.63
N CYS A 15 -4.66 -0.68 5.27
CA CYS A 15 -5.42 0.15 6.18
C CYS A 15 -6.86 0.31 5.70
N GLU A 16 -7.79 0.35 6.65
CA GLU A 16 -9.21 0.58 6.44
C GLU A 16 -9.59 1.90 7.10
N TYR A 17 -10.41 2.70 6.40
CA TYR A 17 -10.80 4.01 6.86
C TYR A 17 -12.29 4.26 6.66
N PHE A 18 -12.88 4.92 7.65
CA PHE A 18 -14.31 5.11 7.79
C PHE A 18 -14.59 6.58 8.06
N ILE A 19 -15.54 7.16 7.34
CA ILE A 19 -15.95 8.56 7.48
C ILE A 19 -17.45 8.58 7.72
N PHE A 20 -17.82 8.87 8.97
CA PHE A 20 -19.21 9.05 9.37
C PHE A 20 -19.53 10.53 9.39
N LEU A 21 -20.74 10.87 8.95
CA LEU A 21 -21.25 12.25 8.98
C LEU A 21 -22.37 12.34 10.02
N ASN A 22 -22.72 13.57 10.43
CA ASN A 22 -23.85 13.79 11.33
C ASN A 22 -25.18 13.41 10.67
N ASP A 23 -26.07 12.85 11.49
CA ASP A 23 -27.32 12.16 11.08
C ASP A 23 -28.54 13.10 11.19
N ASP A 24 -28.38 14.38 10.86
CA ASP A 24 -29.43 15.39 11.05
C ASP A 24 -30.62 15.20 10.08
N GLU A 25 -30.44 14.33 9.08
CA GLU A 25 -31.42 14.05 8.04
C GLU A 25 -32.43 12.96 8.44
N SER A 26 -33.71 13.34 8.39
CA SER A 26 -34.83 12.49 8.82
C SER A 26 -35.01 11.20 8.02
N SER A 27 -34.54 11.14 6.76
CA SER A 27 -34.69 9.96 5.88
C SER A 27 -33.34 9.40 5.44
N ILE A 28 -33.26 8.07 5.28
CA ILE A 28 -32.05 7.39 4.75
C ILE A 28 -31.70 7.91 3.35
N GLU A 29 -32.69 8.18 2.51
CA GLU A 29 -32.49 8.66 1.13
C GLU A 29 -31.83 10.05 1.10
N SER A 30 -32.26 10.94 2.00
CA SER A 30 -31.63 12.25 2.18
C SER A 30 -30.17 12.12 2.60
N ARG A 31 -29.89 11.21 3.55
CA ARG A 31 -28.50 10.95 4.00
C ARG A 31 -27.63 10.39 2.88
N LYS A 32 -28.13 9.41 2.12
CA LYS A 32 -27.43 8.87 0.96
C LYS A 32 -27.09 9.95 -0.05
N SER A 33 -28.07 10.78 -0.39
CA SER A 33 -27.86 11.89 -1.32
C SER A 33 -26.77 12.86 -0.84
N ARG A 34 -26.79 13.20 0.46
CA ARG A 34 -25.77 14.05 1.09
C ARG A 34 -24.38 13.40 1.12
N VAL A 35 -24.30 12.16 1.58
CA VAL A 35 -23.05 11.39 1.67
C VAL A 35 -22.46 11.19 0.28
N SER A 36 -23.30 10.96 -0.74
CA SER A 36 -22.86 10.86 -2.14
C SER A 36 -22.30 12.18 -2.67
N ALA A 37 -22.92 13.32 -2.36
CA ALA A 37 -22.39 14.63 -2.76
C ALA A 37 -21.02 14.91 -2.09
N ILE A 38 -20.88 14.55 -0.82
CA ILE A 38 -19.60 14.67 -0.10
C ILE A 38 -18.55 13.71 -0.68
N LEU A 39 -18.93 12.50 -1.08
CA LEU A 39 -18.03 11.56 -1.75
C LEU A 39 -17.43 12.16 -3.03
N ASP A 40 -18.24 12.80 -3.87
CA ASP A 40 -17.76 13.45 -5.10
C ASP A 40 -16.76 14.58 -4.81
N GLU A 41 -17.06 15.38 -3.79
CA GLU A 41 -16.16 16.46 -3.36
C GLU A 41 -14.86 15.93 -2.73
N VAL A 42 -14.94 14.86 -1.94
CA VAL A 42 -13.77 14.20 -1.34
C VAL A 42 -12.92 13.56 -2.43
N ASN A 43 -13.52 12.89 -3.41
CA ASN A 43 -12.79 12.34 -4.56
C ASN A 43 -12.05 13.44 -5.34
N THR A 44 -12.68 14.61 -5.50
CA THR A 44 -12.05 15.78 -6.13
C THR A 44 -10.88 16.32 -5.30
N LEU A 45 -11.03 16.40 -3.97
CA LEU A 45 -9.96 16.80 -3.07
C LEU A 45 -8.80 15.82 -3.12
N SER A 46 -9.08 14.52 -2.98
CA SER A 46 -8.07 13.46 -3.01
C SER A 46 -7.30 13.45 -4.33
N ALA A 47 -7.99 13.53 -5.48
CA ALA A 47 -7.33 13.59 -6.79
C ALA A 47 -6.41 14.82 -6.95
N LYS A 48 -6.75 15.94 -6.31
CA LYS A 48 -5.88 17.13 -6.28
C LYS A 48 -4.65 16.91 -5.40
N LEU A 49 -4.84 16.32 -4.20
CA LEU A 49 -3.76 16.08 -3.24
C LEU A 49 -2.76 15.03 -3.76
N THR A 50 -3.24 14.02 -4.48
CA THR A 50 -2.43 12.87 -4.94
C THR A 50 -1.93 13.04 -6.37
N LYS A 51 -2.11 14.22 -6.98
CA LYS A 51 -1.72 14.45 -8.38
C LYS A 51 -0.23 14.19 -8.58
N GLY A 52 0.09 13.26 -9.47
CA GLY A 52 1.48 12.88 -9.78
C GLY A 52 2.14 12.00 -8.72
N TYR A 53 1.40 11.56 -7.70
CA TYR A 53 1.88 10.55 -6.76
C TYR A 53 1.77 9.16 -7.36
N ILE A 54 2.75 8.30 -7.09
CA ILE A 54 2.79 6.91 -7.56
C ILE A 54 2.55 6.05 -6.33
N TRP A 55 1.38 5.40 -6.28
CA TRP A 55 1.03 4.43 -5.24
C TRP A 55 1.76 3.12 -5.48
N GLN A 56 2.05 2.38 -4.42
CA GLN A 56 2.69 1.07 -4.52
C GLN A 56 1.72 0.02 -5.10
N ARG A 57 0.53 -0.10 -4.49
CA ARG A 57 -0.52 -1.04 -4.89
C ARG A 57 -1.83 -0.30 -5.13
N ASP A 58 -2.57 0.01 -4.06
CA ASP A 58 -3.86 0.67 -4.16
C ASP A 58 -3.75 2.18 -3.94
N SER A 59 -4.49 2.94 -4.73
CA SER A 59 -4.71 4.37 -4.45
C SER A 59 -5.84 4.59 -3.44
N PHE A 60 -5.84 5.77 -2.80
CA PHE A 60 -6.95 6.19 -1.93
C PHE A 60 -8.29 6.15 -2.68
N LYS A 61 -9.26 5.41 -2.15
CA LYS A 61 -10.60 5.26 -2.72
C LYS A 61 -11.63 5.18 -1.61
N LEU A 62 -12.79 5.78 -1.86
CA LEU A 62 -13.94 5.71 -0.95
C LEU A 62 -15.16 5.19 -1.69
N GLN A 63 -15.98 4.45 -0.96
CA GLN A 63 -17.28 3.97 -1.40
C GLN A 63 -18.35 4.33 -0.38
N LEU A 64 -19.58 4.56 -0.85
CA LEU A 64 -20.73 4.79 0.01
C LEU A 64 -21.26 3.45 0.52
N ILE A 65 -21.40 3.34 1.84
CA ILE A 65 -21.94 2.15 2.52
C ILE A 65 -23.23 2.52 3.26
N GLU A 66 -24.22 1.64 3.15
CA GLU A 66 -25.42 1.64 3.97
C GLU A 66 -25.44 0.36 4.82
N TYR A 67 -25.39 0.52 6.13
CA TYR A 67 -25.45 -0.61 7.07
C TYR A 67 -26.14 -0.21 8.37
N ASN A 68 -27.03 -1.06 8.89
CA ASN A 68 -27.78 -0.83 10.13
C ASN A 68 -28.34 0.60 10.24
N ASN A 69 -29.02 1.08 9.19
CA ASN A 69 -29.62 2.43 9.14
C ASN A 69 -28.61 3.58 9.29
N THR A 70 -27.32 3.32 9.07
CA THR A 70 -26.22 4.29 9.03
C THR A 70 -25.68 4.36 7.61
N VAL A 71 -25.44 5.57 7.11
CA VAL A 71 -24.82 5.82 5.81
C VAL A 71 -23.48 6.51 6.05
N TYR A 72 -22.40 5.95 5.49
CA TYR A 72 -21.04 6.43 5.71
C TYR A 72 -20.17 6.15 4.50
N LEU A 73 -18.96 6.74 4.46
CA LEU A 73 -17.95 6.40 3.47
C LEU A 73 -16.95 5.43 4.09
N GLU A 74 -16.57 4.44 3.33
CA GLU A 74 -15.57 3.44 3.69
C GLU A 74 -14.52 3.38 2.59
N GLY A 75 -13.27 3.15 2.95
CA GLY A 75 -12.23 2.83 1.99
C GLY A 75 -11.21 1.89 2.60
N ARG A 76 -10.47 1.26 1.72
CA ARG A 76 -9.37 0.35 2.07
C ARG A 76 -8.25 0.56 1.07
N THR A 77 -7.03 0.55 1.57
CA THR A 77 -5.82 0.66 0.76
C THR A 77 -4.84 -0.43 1.18
N ASP A 78 -4.47 -1.31 0.25
CA ASP A 78 -3.27 -2.13 0.38
C ASP A 78 -2.06 -1.28 0.02
N PHE A 79 -1.19 -1.03 0.99
CA PHE A 79 0.01 -0.21 0.83
C PHE A 79 1.26 -1.06 0.56
N GLY A 80 1.15 -2.39 0.65
CA GLY A 80 2.28 -3.31 0.52
C GLY A 80 3.45 -2.90 1.42
N ASP A 81 4.67 -2.86 0.88
CA ASP A 81 5.83 -2.46 1.68
C ASP A 81 5.97 -0.92 1.83
N CYS A 82 5.06 -0.11 1.27
CA CYS A 82 5.16 1.35 1.24
C CYS A 82 4.44 1.99 2.42
N ILE A 83 5.10 2.03 3.59
CA ILE A 83 4.57 2.71 4.79
C ILE A 83 4.24 4.20 4.50
N ASP A 84 4.93 4.84 3.56
CA ASP A 84 4.63 6.22 3.18
C ASP A 84 3.25 6.39 2.52
N ASP A 85 2.73 5.36 1.85
CA ASP A 85 1.36 5.35 1.30
C ASP A 85 0.35 5.42 2.45
N GLU A 86 0.51 4.59 3.48
CA GLU A 86 -0.33 4.59 4.69
C GLU A 86 -0.39 5.99 5.34
N TRP A 87 0.76 6.61 5.56
CA TRP A 87 0.82 7.96 6.15
C TRP A 87 0.24 9.03 5.23
N PHE A 88 0.29 8.84 3.91
CA PHE A 88 -0.38 9.75 2.99
C PHE A 88 -1.91 9.61 3.07
N ILE A 89 -2.43 8.40 3.30
CA ILE A 89 -3.86 8.18 3.61
C ILE A 89 -4.25 8.95 4.87
N VAL A 90 -3.46 8.87 5.95
CA VAL A 90 -3.72 9.64 7.20
C VAL A 90 -3.76 11.14 6.91
N TYR A 91 -2.84 11.66 6.11
CA TYR A 91 -2.84 13.07 5.68
C TYR A 91 -4.13 13.45 4.94
N ILE A 92 -4.55 12.64 3.95
CA ILE A 92 -5.78 12.88 3.19
C ILE A 92 -7.00 12.88 4.12
N LEU A 93 -7.10 11.91 5.02
CA LEU A 93 -8.18 11.82 6.01
C LEU A 93 -8.20 13.04 6.96
N ARG A 94 -7.04 13.52 7.38
CA ARG A 94 -6.93 14.72 8.20
C ARG A 94 -7.41 15.96 7.44
N GLU A 95 -7.01 16.14 6.17
CA GLU A 95 -7.51 17.23 5.31
C GLU A 95 -9.02 17.16 5.10
N ILE A 96 -9.58 15.95 4.94
CA ILE A 96 -11.04 15.75 4.87
C ILE A 96 -11.69 16.20 6.18
N SER A 97 -11.15 15.82 7.34
CA SER A 97 -11.69 16.21 8.64
C SER A 97 -11.64 17.73 8.90
N LEU A 98 -10.66 18.42 8.32
CA LEU A 98 -10.56 19.89 8.39
C LEU A 98 -11.57 20.56 7.46
N LYS A 99 -11.84 19.97 6.30
CA LYS A 99 -12.83 20.50 5.35
C LYS A 99 -14.27 20.29 5.82
N TYR A 100 -14.55 19.15 6.47
CA TYR A 100 -15.88 18.80 6.98
C TYR A 100 -15.83 18.65 8.50
N GLU A 101 -16.15 19.73 9.22
CA GLU A 101 -16.08 19.77 10.70
C GLU A 101 -16.94 18.69 11.40
N GLU A 102 -17.98 18.21 10.71
CA GLU A 102 -18.88 17.15 11.16
C GLU A 102 -18.40 15.72 10.85
N ALA A 103 -17.27 15.58 10.16
CA ALA A 103 -16.71 14.28 9.83
C ALA A 103 -16.10 13.62 11.06
N LEU A 104 -16.59 12.42 11.35
CA LEU A 104 -16.07 11.52 12.36
C LEU A 104 -15.30 10.42 11.64
N ILE A 105 -13.96 10.52 11.67
CA ILE A 105 -13.10 9.66 10.86
C ILE A 105 -12.38 8.65 11.73
N ARG A 106 -12.26 7.42 11.23
CA ARG A 106 -11.39 6.37 11.78
C ARG A 106 -10.48 5.84 10.70
N ILE A 107 -9.28 5.43 11.11
CA ILE A 107 -8.37 4.65 10.30
C ILE A 107 -7.78 3.55 11.20
N ILE A 108 -7.75 2.33 10.68
CA ILE A 108 -7.18 1.17 11.36
C ILE A 108 -6.28 0.40 10.38
N ASP A 109 -5.24 -0.23 10.91
CA ASP A 109 -4.36 -1.15 10.17
C ASP A 109 -4.45 -2.57 10.76
N ASN A 110 -3.51 -3.44 10.42
CA ASN A 110 -3.39 -4.79 10.96
C ASN A 110 -3.14 -4.83 12.49
N ASP A 111 -2.54 -3.79 13.06
CA ASP A 111 -2.23 -3.65 14.48
C ASP A 111 -3.35 -2.94 15.25
N GLY A 112 -4.33 -2.38 14.55
CA GLY A 112 -5.55 -1.79 15.09
C GLY A 112 -5.52 -0.27 15.00
N GLU A 113 -5.50 0.41 16.14
CA GLU A 113 -5.50 1.88 16.20
C GLU A 113 -4.05 2.42 16.18
N PHE A 114 -3.36 2.28 15.05
CA PHE A 114 -1.91 2.54 14.94
C PHE A 114 -1.48 3.98 15.23
N LEU A 115 -2.38 4.97 15.10
CA LEU A 115 -2.11 6.36 15.52
C LEU A 115 -1.74 6.44 17.01
N LEU A 116 -2.19 5.48 17.83
CA LEU A 116 -1.82 5.40 19.24
C LEU A 116 -0.38 4.92 19.47
N ILE A 117 0.24 4.27 18.48
CA ILE A 117 1.64 3.83 18.56
C ILE A 117 2.54 5.06 18.52
N GLU A 118 2.30 5.99 17.59
CA GLU A 118 3.05 7.26 17.52
C GLU A 118 2.79 8.14 18.75
N ALA A 119 1.56 8.16 19.26
CA ALA A 119 1.19 8.94 20.45
C ALA A 119 1.33 8.19 21.77
N ALA A 120 2.08 7.09 21.83
CA ALA A 120 2.11 6.18 22.98
C ALA A 120 2.53 6.87 24.29
N ASN A 121 3.32 7.95 24.21
CA ASN A 121 3.78 8.69 25.38
C ASN A 121 2.78 9.76 25.86
N ALA A 122 1.91 10.25 24.97
CA ALA A 122 0.90 11.26 25.29
C ALA A 122 -0.50 10.69 25.57
N ILE A 123 -0.81 9.45 25.17
CA ILE A 123 -2.15 8.86 25.35
C ILE A 123 -2.50 8.63 26.83
N PRO A 124 -3.80 8.58 27.19
CA PRO A 124 -4.20 8.30 28.56
C PRO A 124 -3.71 6.92 29.03
N ARG A 125 -3.14 6.84 30.24
CA ARG A 125 -2.56 5.59 30.82
C ARG A 125 -3.52 4.40 30.90
N TRP A 126 -4.82 4.63 30.84
CA TRP A 126 -5.83 3.57 30.86
C TRP A 126 -6.02 2.91 29.49
N MET A 127 -5.55 3.54 28.41
CA MET A 127 -5.71 3.07 27.05
C MET A 127 -4.70 1.96 26.76
N ASN A 128 -5.19 0.88 26.16
CA ASN A 128 -4.38 -0.26 25.74
C ASN A 128 -5.03 -0.94 24.51
N PRO A 129 -4.31 -1.86 23.84
CA PRO A 129 -4.83 -2.52 22.64
C PRO A 129 -6.16 -3.26 22.85
N ASP A 130 -6.42 -3.78 24.07
CA ASP A 130 -7.66 -4.52 24.36
C ASP A 130 -8.90 -3.63 24.49
N ASN A 131 -8.71 -2.32 24.71
CA ASN A 131 -9.79 -1.38 24.97
C ASN A 131 -9.89 -0.20 24.01
N SER A 132 -8.98 -0.08 23.04
CA SER A 132 -8.90 1.04 22.09
C SER A 132 -9.96 1.02 20.99
N GLU A 133 -10.54 -0.16 20.72
CA GLU A 133 -11.52 -0.34 19.63
C GLU A 133 -12.69 0.65 19.71
N ASN A 134 -12.98 1.32 18.59
CA ASN A 134 -14.01 2.35 18.43
C ASN A 134 -13.82 3.60 19.33
N ARG A 135 -12.64 3.82 19.91
CA ARG A 135 -12.39 4.97 20.80
C ARG A 135 -11.56 6.09 20.20
N VAL A 136 -10.79 5.83 19.15
CA VAL A 136 -9.87 6.81 18.54
C VAL A 136 -10.49 7.33 17.27
N TRP A 137 -10.56 8.65 17.14
CA TRP A 137 -11.23 9.33 16.04
C TRP A 137 -10.44 10.56 15.60
N ILE A 138 -10.42 10.85 14.31
CA ILE A 138 -9.95 12.11 13.76
C ILE A 138 -11.18 12.99 13.55
N VAL A 139 -11.22 14.13 14.25
CA VAL A 139 -12.31 15.10 14.20
C VAL A 139 -11.72 16.50 14.14
N ASN A 140 -12.08 17.27 13.11
CA ASN A 140 -11.59 18.63 12.89
C ASN A 140 -10.06 18.75 12.98
N GLY A 141 -9.35 17.87 12.26
CA GLY A 141 -7.89 17.83 12.19
C GLY A 141 -7.17 17.37 13.46
N LYS A 142 -7.90 16.90 14.48
CA LYS A 142 -7.37 16.53 15.79
C LYS A 142 -7.79 15.12 16.21
N VAL A 143 -7.01 14.49 17.08
CA VAL A 143 -7.32 13.19 17.68
C VAL A 143 -8.31 13.40 18.83
N ARG A 144 -9.38 12.60 18.83
CA ARG A 144 -10.38 12.55 19.88
C ARG A 144 -10.49 11.13 20.40
N ILE A 145 -10.45 11.02 21.72
CA ILE A 145 -10.50 9.74 22.42
C ILE A 145 -11.77 9.66 23.27
N ILE A 146 -12.56 8.60 23.09
CA ILE A 146 -13.73 8.33 23.93
C ILE A 146 -13.27 7.74 25.28
N PRO A 147 -13.50 8.43 26.42
CA PRO A 147 -13.02 7.96 27.71
C PRO A 147 -13.72 6.68 28.18
N LEU A 148 -13.09 5.97 29.13
CA LEU A 148 -13.74 4.86 29.83
C LEU A 148 -14.96 5.39 30.62
N ASN A 149 -16.13 4.86 30.32
CA ASN A 149 -17.31 5.06 31.14
C ASN A 149 -17.43 3.86 32.09
N LYS A 150 -17.49 4.11 33.40
CA LYS A 150 -17.70 3.06 34.41
C LYS A 150 -18.98 2.24 34.18
N LYS A 151 -19.94 2.76 33.40
CA LYS A 151 -21.18 2.07 33.03
C LYS A 151 -21.08 1.20 31.77
N ILE A 152 -20.01 1.34 30.99
CA ILE A 152 -19.77 0.55 29.79
C ILE A 152 -18.65 -0.44 30.15
N GLU A 153 -19.04 -1.62 30.65
CA GLU A 153 -18.12 -2.73 30.87
C GLU A 153 -17.82 -3.40 29.51
N GLY A 154 -16.54 -3.47 29.12
CA GLY A 154 -16.09 -4.16 27.89
C GLY A 154 -15.81 -3.26 26.67
N GLN A 155 -15.75 -3.89 25.49
CA GLN A 155 -15.50 -3.23 24.20
C GLN A 155 -16.61 -2.26 23.82
N LEU A 156 -16.23 -1.05 23.41
CA LEU A 156 -17.17 -0.01 23.00
C LEU A 156 -17.76 -0.37 21.62
N GLN A 157 -19.08 -0.52 21.54
CA GLN A 157 -19.76 -0.77 20.28
C GLN A 157 -19.80 0.51 19.41
N LEU A 158 -19.65 0.35 18.09
CA LEU A 158 -19.61 1.46 17.13
C LEU A 158 -20.83 2.41 17.25
N GLU A 159 -22.05 1.86 17.38
CA GLU A 159 -23.27 2.66 17.53
C GLU A 159 -23.25 3.54 18.79
N HIS A 160 -22.65 3.05 19.88
CA HIS A 160 -22.47 3.83 21.10
C HIS A 160 -21.37 4.88 20.96
N ALA A 161 -20.28 4.56 20.26
CA ALA A 161 -19.21 5.51 19.96
C ALA A 161 -19.76 6.71 19.16
N LEU A 162 -20.50 6.44 18.08
CA LEU A 162 -21.12 7.48 17.25
C LEU A 162 -22.11 8.34 18.05
N LYS A 163 -22.91 7.74 18.94
CA LYS A 163 -23.82 8.51 19.83
C LYS A 163 -23.04 9.45 20.76
N ILE A 164 -21.93 9.01 21.33
CA ILE A 164 -21.09 9.85 22.20
C ILE A 164 -20.47 11.00 21.40
N LEU A 165 -19.90 10.70 20.23
CA LEU A 165 -19.27 11.72 19.38
C LEU A 165 -20.25 12.82 18.94
N ARG A 166 -21.48 12.43 18.59
CA ARG A 166 -22.51 13.35 18.11
C ARG A 166 -23.16 14.14 19.23
N ASN A 167 -23.50 13.49 20.35
CA ASN A 167 -24.34 14.09 21.39
C ASN A 167 -23.54 14.65 22.58
N HIS A 168 -22.31 14.17 22.77
CA HIS A 168 -21.47 14.48 23.92
C HIS A 168 -20.02 14.80 23.53
N PRO A 169 -19.76 15.64 22.52
CA PRO A 169 -18.40 15.96 22.08
C PRO A 169 -17.54 16.59 23.19
N GLU A 170 -18.16 17.24 24.19
CA GLU A 170 -17.50 17.80 25.37
C GLU A 170 -16.87 16.75 26.28
N THR A 171 -17.28 15.49 26.17
CA THR A 171 -16.76 14.39 26.98
C THR A 171 -15.51 13.74 26.38
N LEU A 172 -15.18 14.07 25.13
CA LEU A 172 -14.05 13.49 24.43
C LEU A 172 -12.74 13.98 25.05
N TYR A 173 -11.82 13.05 25.27
CA TYR A 173 -10.46 13.40 25.64
C TYR A 173 -9.76 14.06 24.45
N SER A 174 -9.24 15.26 24.69
CA SER A 174 -8.48 16.07 23.75
C SER A 174 -7.23 16.57 24.46
N ASN A 175 -6.07 16.32 23.88
CA ASN A 175 -4.79 16.78 24.39
C ASN A 175 -3.89 17.17 23.22
N ASP A 176 -3.40 18.41 23.20
CA ASP A 176 -2.55 18.91 22.13
C ASP A 176 -1.23 18.11 22.02
N PHE A 177 -0.76 17.48 23.10
CA PHE A 177 0.38 16.55 23.03
C PHE A 177 0.06 15.28 22.25
N VAL A 178 -1.15 14.73 22.40
CA VAL A 178 -1.60 13.58 21.60
C VAL A 178 -1.74 13.99 20.14
N ASP A 179 -2.35 15.15 19.88
CA ASP A 179 -2.49 15.68 18.51
C ASP A 179 -1.11 15.86 17.85
N LYS A 180 -0.13 16.41 18.59
CA LYS A 180 1.23 16.62 18.10
C LYS A 180 1.94 15.31 17.79
N GLU A 181 1.96 14.36 18.74
CA GLU A 181 2.66 13.08 18.55
C GLU A 181 1.99 12.25 17.44
N ALA A 182 0.67 12.13 17.43
CA ALA A 182 -0.06 11.34 16.43
C ALA A 182 0.09 11.87 14.99
N PHE A 183 0.27 13.19 14.82
CA PHE A 183 0.37 13.82 13.50
C PHE A 183 1.77 14.35 13.15
N GLU A 184 2.80 14.08 13.96
CA GLU A 184 4.16 14.58 13.72
C GLU A 184 4.68 14.18 12.32
N ARG A 185 4.42 12.94 11.92
CA ARG A 185 4.78 12.45 10.57
C ARG A 185 3.93 13.10 9.48
N VAL A 186 2.65 13.30 9.75
CA VAL A 186 1.66 13.87 8.84
C VAL A 186 1.94 15.34 8.52
N GLU A 187 2.57 16.10 9.42
CA GLU A 187 2.95 17.50 9.17
C GLU A 187 3.90 17.69 7.97
N LYS A 188 4.62 16.64 7.58
CA LYS A 188 5.56 16.68 6.44
C LYS A 188 4.85 16.46 5.10
N TYR A 189 3.60 16.01 5.11
CA TYR A 189 2.81 15.77 3.91
C TYR A 189 2.12 17.05 3.41
N PRO A 190 1.94 17.20 2.08
CA PRO A 190 2.20 16.20 1.04
C PRO A 190 3.66 16.22 0.52
N ILE A 191 4.51 17.13 1.00
CA ILE A 191 5.89 17.31 0.49
C ILE A 191 6.72 16.02 0.65
N ALA A 192 6.56 15.31 1.77
CA ALA A 192 7.23 14.04 2.02
C ALA A 192 6.91 12.98 0.96
N ALA A 193 5.63 12.87 0.55
CA ALA A 193 5.19 11.93 -0.48
C ALA A 193 5.93 12.16 -1.81
N TYR A 194 6.09 13.41 -2.22
CA TYR A 194 6.83 13.76 -3.45
C TYR A 194 8.35 13.61 -3.29
N LYS A 195 8.90 13.83 -2.09
CA LYS A 195 10.33 13.57 -1.80
C LYS A 195 10.66 12.06 -1.77
N ASN A 196 9.65 11.21 -1.68
CA ASN A 196 9.80 9.76 -1.77
C ASN A 196 9.81 9.24 -3.20
N GLN A 197 9.75 10.12 -4.20
CA GLN A 197 9.95 9.76 -5.59
C GLN A 197 11.43 9.82 -5.97
N HIS A 198 11.80 9.01 -6.96
CA HIS A 198 13.13 8.96 -7.52
C HIS A 198 13.05 8.84 -9.04
N ARG A 199 13.76 9.72 -9.75
CA ARG A 199 13.81 9.75 -11.22
C ARG A 199 15.12 9.19 -11.71
N ALA A 200 15.06 8.16 -12.55
CA ALA A 200 16.24 7.56 -13.16
C ALA A 200 16.11 7.49 -14.68
N SER A 201 17.21 7.75 -15.38
CA SER A 201 17.28 7.62 -16.83
C SER A 201 17.45 6.16 -17.24
N VAL A 202 16.69 5.72 -18.24
CA VAL A 202 16.71 4.35 -18.77
C VAL A 202 16.72 4.36 -20.29
N ILE A 203 17.26 3.30 -20.90
CA ILE A 203 17.12 3.04 -22.33
C ILE A 203 16.10 1.92 -22.52
N ILE A 204 14.95 2.27 -23.10
CA ILE A 204 13.80 1.37 -23.31
C ILE A 204 13.21 1.56 -24.69
N SER A 205 12.32 0.65 -25.11
CA SER A 205 11.58 0.85 -26.35
C SER A 205 10.66 2.07 -26.26
N ARG A 206 10.44 2.77 -27.38
CA ARG A 206 9.50 3.90 -27.47
C ARG A 206 8.08 3.51 -27.03
N LYS A 207 7.69 2.26 -27.25
CA LYS A 207 6.44 1.68 -26.77
C LYS A 207 6.37 1.65 -25.24
N THR A 208 7.41 1.15 -24.58
CA THR A 208 7.51 1.15 -23.12
C THR A 208 7.46 2.58 -22.56
N ALA A 209 8.22 3.50 -23.17
CA ALA A 209 8.23 4.91 -22.76
C ALA A 209 6.84 5.57 -22.90
N SER A 210 6.13 5.32 -24.01
CA SER A 210 4.79 5.86 -24.25
C SER A 210 3.77 5.39 -23.23
N ILE A 211 3.83 4.11 -22.86
CA ILE A 211 2.92 3.52 -21.86
C ILE A 211 3.19 4.11 -20.47
N LEU A 212 4.46 4.19 -20.06
CA LEU A 212 4.84 4.77 -18.77
C LEU A 212 4.60 6.28 -18.69
N HIS A 213 4.64 6.98 -19.83
CA HIS A 213 4.28 8.39 -19.89
C HIS A 213 2.78 8.61 -19.66
N ASP A 214 1.93 7.83 -20.33
CA ASP A 214 0.48 7.97 -20.20
C ASP A 214 -0.02 7.45 -18.83
N ASN A 215 0.60 6.40 -18.26
CA ASN A 215 0.26 5.82 -16.96
C ASN A 215 1.52 5.49 -16.13
N PRO A 216 2.10 6.47 -15.41
CA PRO A 216 3.31 6.26 -14.61
C PRO A 216 3.10 5.29 -13.44
N GLU A 217 1.88 5.17 -12.92
CA GLU A 217 1.49 4.24 -11.84
C GLU A 217 1.74 2.76 -12.15
N LEU A 218 1.82 2.38 -13.43
CA LEU A 218 2.11 1.01 -13.84
C LEU A 218 3.51 0.54 -13.40
N ILE A 219 4.43 1.47 -13.11
CA ILE A 219 5.80 1.12 -12.72
C ILE A 219 5.83 0.31 -11.42
N SER A 220 5.00 0.67 -10.42
CA SER A 220 4.97 -0.03 -9.14
C SER A 220 4.49 -1.46 -9.30
N SER A 221 3.36 -1.66 -10.00
CA SER A 221 2.83 -3.00 -10.27
C SER A 221 3.75 -3.84 -11.15
N ALA A 222 4.46 -3.22 -12.10
CA ALA A 222 5.42 -3.92 -12.93
C ALA A 222 6.60 -4.45 -12.10
N ILE A 223 7.18 -3.59 -11.25
CA ILE A 223 8.30 -3.95 -10.40
C ILE A 223 7.89 -5.00 -9.38
N GLU A 224 6.68 -4.90 -8.83
CA GLU A 224 6.12 -5.91 -7.96
C GLU A 224 5.99 -7.28 -8.66
N ALA A 225 5.49 -7.31 -9.89
CA ALA A 225 5.41 -8.54 -10.69
C ALA A 225 6.80 -9.17 -10.93
N LEU A 226 7.84 -8.35 -11.12
CA LEU A 226 9.22 -8.82 -11.22
C LEU A 226 9.81 -9.26 -9.87
N PHE A 227 9.40 -8.61 -8.79
CA PHE A 227 9.84 -8.89 -7.43
C PHE A 227 9.36 -10.26 -6.96
N TYR A 228 8.06 -10.54 -7.13
CA TYR A 228 7.41 -11.79 -6.76
C TYR A 228 7.35 -12.84 -7.89
N ARG A 229 8.22 -12.71 -8.90
CA ARG A 229 8.27 -13.65 -10.04
C ARG A 229 8.43 -15.11 -9.58
N ASP A 230 7.88 -16.03 -10.36
CA ASP A 230 7.88 -17.47 -10.11
C ASP A 230 8.57 -18.27 -11.23
N THR A 231 8.50 -19.60 -11.18
CA THR A 231 9.06 -20.47 -12.23
C THR A 231 8.37 -20.31 -13.59
N PHE A 232 7.12 -19.84 -13.62
CA PHE A 232 6.37 -19.57 -14.86
C PHE A 232 6.77 -18.25 -15.51
N SER A 233 7.53 -17.41 -14.80
CA SER A 233 8.03 -16.14 -15.30
C SER A 233 9.20 -16.30 -16.28
N GLU A 234 9.97 -17.39 -16.19
CA GLU A 234 11.16 -17.58 -17.05
C GLU A 234 10.84 -17.67 -18.56
N PRO A 235 9.82 -18.45 -19.01
CA PRO A 235 9.45 -18.48 -20.42
C PRO A 235 8.97 -17.12 -20.94
N VAL A 236 8.25 -16.36 -20.12
CA VAL A 236 7.77 -15.01 -20.45
C VAL A 236 8.95 -14.07 -20.67
N LEU A 237 9.90 -14.05 -19.73
CA LEU A 237 11.13 -13.25 -19.83
C LEU A 237 12.04 -13.69 -20.97
N ALA A 238 12.06 -14.97 -21.33
CA ALA A 238 12.82 -15.43 -22.49
C ALA A 238 12.19 -14.95 -23.81
N ASN A 239 10.86 -14.93 -23.88
CA ASN A 239 10.14 -14.58 -25.09
C ASN A 239 10.08 -13.06 -25.31
N MET A 240 9.83 -12.26 -24.26
CA MET A 240 9.67 -10.79 -24.34
C MET A 240 8.76 -10.39 -25.52
N GLU A 241 7.53 -10.89 -25.54
CA GLU A 241 6.62 -10.76 -26.67
C GLU A 241 6.21 -9.29 -26.90
N ASN A 242 6.02 -8.54 -25.82
CA ASN A 242 5.45 -7.19 -25.86
C ASN A 242 6.50 -6.08 -25.68
N PHE A 243 7.46 -6.29 -24.78
CA PHE A 243 8.41 -5.28 -24.30
C PHE A 243 9.87 -5.69 -24.56
N GLY A 244 10.10 -6.56 -25.56
CA GLY A 244 11.44 -6.84 -26.05
C GLY A 244 12.14 -5.61 -26.63
N PRO A 245 13.49 -5.62 -26.73
CA PRO A 245 14.23 -4.49 -27.27
C PRO A 245 14.02 -4.39 -28.79
N SER A 246 13.48 -3.25 -29.22
CA SER A 246 13.41 -2.87 -30.64
C SER A 246 14.77 -2.37 -31.12
N LYS A 247 15.37 -2.99 -32.15
CA LYS A 247 16.72 -2.65 -32.65
C LYS A 247 16.87 -1.18 -33.06
N ASP A 248 15.83 -0.57 -33.63
CA ASP A 248 15.87 0.79 -34.17
C ASP A 248 14.94 1.78 -33.45
N ASP A 249 14.28 1.35 -32.36
CA ASP A 249 13.26 2.15 -31.66
C ASP A 249 13.47 2.20 -30.13
N GLN A 250 14.74 2.20 -29.73
CA GLN A 250 15.14 2.54 -28.36
C GLN A 250 15.22 4.06 -28.20
N VAL A 251 14.84 4.52 -27.01
CA VAL A 251 14.87 5.92 -26.59
C VAL A 251 15.41 6.01 -25.17
N GLU A 252 16.12 7.08 -24.87
CA GLU A 252 16.42 7.47 -23.49
C GLU A 252 15.19 8.14 -22.90
N TYR A 253 14.73 7.67 -21.74
CA TYR A 253 13.55 8.17 -21.06
C TYR A 253 13.80 8.20 -19.55
N VAL A 254 13.28 9.22 -18.86
CA VAL A 254 13.33 9.28 -17.40
C VAL A 254 12.07 8.66 -16.83
N VAL A 255 12.22 7.59 -16.07
CA VAL A 255 11.13 6.94 -15.35
C VAL A 255 11.13 7.46 -13.91
N THR A 256 9.95 7.84 -13.43
CA THR A 256 9.72 8.17 -12.02
C THR A 256 9.32 6.90 -11.28
N PHE A 257 10.03 6.60 -10.22
CA PHE A 257 9.79 5.50 -9.28
C PHE A 257 9.42 6.08 -7.92
N THR A 258 8.86 5.25 -7.04
CA THR A 258 9.04 5.47 -5.60
C THR A 258 10.46 5.05 -5.22
N LYS A 259 11.03 5.62 -4.15
CA LYS A 259 12.34 5.18 -3.64
C LYS A 259 12.33 3.68 -3.34
N LEU A 260 11.25 3.18 -2.73
CA LEU A 260 11.07 1.75 -2.49
C LEU A 260 11.19 0.93 -3.78
N THR A 261 10.43 1.25 -4.83
CA THR A 261 10.44 0.49 -6.09
C THR A 261 11.76 0.64 -6.84
N TYR A 262 12.42 1.80 -6.74
CA TYR A 262 13.77 1.98 -7.28
C TYR A 262 14.79 1.08 -6.57
N ALA A 263 14.77 1.03 -5.23
CA ALA A 263 15.64 0.14 -4.46
C ALA A 263 15.37 -1.34 -4.82
N GLN A 264 14.10 -1.74 -4.93
CA GLN A 264 13.70 -3.09 -5.33
C GLN A 264 14.25 -3.45 -6.71
N ILE A 265 14.09 -2.59 -7.73
CA ILE A 265 14.55 -2.91 -9.09
C ILE A 265 16.07 -2.90 -9.22
N ILE A 266 16.77 -2.00 -8.52
CA ILE A 266 18.24 -1.97 -8.52
C ILE A 266 18.79 -3.23 -7.83
N GLY A 267 18.28 -3.57 -6.66
CA GLY A 267 18.68 -4.76 -5.89
C GLY A 267 18.32 -6.10 -6.55
N GLN A 268 17.41 -6.10 -7.53
CA GLN A 268 16.94 -7.35 -8.10
C GLN A 268 17.97 -8.02 -9.01
N GLU A 269 18.44 -9.20 -8.59
CA GLU A 269 19.32 -10.05 -9.38
C GLU A 269 18.49 -11.08 -10.17
N PHE A 270 18.56 -10.99 -11.50
CA PHE A 270 18.08 -12.05 -12.38
C PHE A 270 18.84 -12.00 -13.71
N ARG A 271 18.76 -13.10 -14.45
CA ARG A 271 19.38 -13.17 -15.77
C ARG A 271 18.59 -12.34 -16.77
N ILE A 272 19.11 -11.15 -17.08
CA ILE A 272 18.55 -10.31 -18.15
C ILE A 272 18.58 -11.08 -19.48
N PRO A 273 17.48 -11.11 -20.25
CA PRO A 273 17.42 -11.79 -21.53
C PRO A 273 18.50 -11.29 -22.49
N ALA A 274 19.17 -12.20 -23.20
CA ALA A 274 20.30 -11.87 -24.09
C ALA A 274 19.95 -10.90 -25.24
N LYS A 275 18.65 -10.66 -25.47
CA LYS A 275 18.14 -9.68 -26.43
C LYS A 275 18.54 -8.24 -26.02
N PHE A 276 18.67 -7.96 -24.73
CA PHE A 276 19.15 -6.69 -24.19
C PHE A 276 20.68 -6.70 -24.15
N SER A 277 21.33 -6.32 -25.25
CA SER A 277 22.79 -6.28 -25.33
C SER A 277 23.33 -4.95 -24.82
N ALA A 278 24.08 -4.98 -23.72
CA ALA A 278 24.85 -3.84 -23.22
C ALA A 278 26.36 -3.95 -23.52
N LYS A 279 26.74 -4.82 -24.48
CA LYS A 279 28.15 -5.05 -24.82
C LYS A 279 28.74 -3.80 -25.49
N ASN A 280 29.96 -3.43 -25.08
CA ASN A 280 30.75 -2.31 -25.61
C ASN A 280 30.17 -0.90 -25.34
N LEU A 281 29.34 -0.74 -24.32
CA LEU A 281 28.86 0.57 -23.86
C LEU A 281 29.74 1.12 -22.74
N SER A 282 29.74 2.44 -22.56
CA SER A 282 30.33 3.07 -21.38
C SER A 282 29.60 2.64 -20.10
N GLU A 283 30.23 2.80 -18.93
CA GLU A 283 29.61 2.49 -17.63
C GLU A 283 28.21 3.14 -17.47
N PRO A 284 28.04 4.46 -17.67
CA PRO A 284 26.74 5.10 -17.44
C PRO A 284 25.68 4.68 -18.46
N GLU A 285 26.07 4.44 -19.71
CA GLU A 285 25.15 3.93 -20.73
C GLU A 285 24.72 2.49 -20.43
N ARG A 286 25.65 1.67 -19.93
CA ARG A 286 25.35 0.30 -19.52
C ARG A 286 24.33 0.26 -18.39
N GLU A 287 24.47 1.11 -17.38
CA GLU A 287 23.51 1.22 -16.27
C GLU A 287 22.10 1.54 -16.78
N LYS A 288 21.96 2.53 -17.68
CA LYS A 288 20.67 2.87 -18.30
C LYS A 288 20.06 1.72 -19.10
N VAL A 289 20.88 0.96 -19.84
CA VAL A 289 20.41 -0.23 -20.59
C VAL A 289 20.01 -1.35 -19.65
N VAL A 290 20.77 -1.59 -18.59
CA VAL A 290 20.48 -2.64 -17.59
C VAL A 290 19.18 -2.31 -16.86
N LEU A 291 19.04 -1.10 -16.32
CA LEU A 291 17.83 -0.66 -15.64
C LEU A 291 16.63 -0.67 -16.59
N GLY A 292 16.79 -0.19 -17.83
CA GLY A 292 15.74 -0.24 -18.86
C GLY A 292 15.33 -1.67 -19.24
N ALA A 293 16.27 -2.61 -19.25
CA ALA A 293 15.97 -4.03 -19.45
C ALA A 293 15.17 -4.60 -18.26
N LYS A 294 15.53 -4.26 -17.02
CA LYS A 294 14.74 -4.66 -15.84
C LYS A 294 13.32 -4.12 -15.89
N VAL A 295 13.14 -2.84 -16.22
CA VAL A 295 11.82 -2.20 -16.39
C VAL A 295 11.03 -2.90 -17.51
N SER A 296 11.67 -3.21 -18.62
CA SER A 296 10.99 -3.87 -19.75
C SER A 296 10.56 -5.30 -19.39
N CYS A 297 11.39 -6.05 -18.67
CA CYS A 297 11.06 -7.36 -18.13
C CYS A 297 9.89 -7.30 -17.13
N ALA A 298 9.90 -6.30 -16.24
CA ALA A 298 8.84 -6.05 -15.28
C ALA A 298 7.48 -5.80 -15.97
N MET A 299 7.47 -4.97 -17.01
CA MET A 299 6.28 -4.69 -17.81
C MET A 299 5.77 -5.94 -18.56
N GLU A 300 6.68 -6.79 -19.06
CA GLU A 300 6.32 -8.05 -19.71
C GLU A 300 5.62 -9.01 -18.74
N LEU A 301 6.19 -9.16 -17.54
CA LEU A 301 5.58 -10.01 -16.50
C LEU A 301 4.20 -9.50 -16.11
N LEU A 302 4.07 -8.19 -15.87
CA LEU A 302 2.78 -7.59 -15.56
C LEU A 302 1.76 -7.87 -16.68
N ALA A 303 2.12 -7.67 -17.95
CA ALA A 303 1.20 -7.94 -19.08
C ALA A 303 0.76 -9.41 -19.17
N SER A 304 1.64 -10.35 -18.76
CA SER A 304 1.35 -11.79 -18.75
C SER A 304 0.52 -12.25 -17.55
N SER A 305 0.45 -11.48 -16.46
CA SER A 305 -0.23 -11.86 -15.21
C SER A 305 -1.71 -12.27 -15.43
N HIS A 306 -2.42 -11.65 -16.38
CA HIS A 306 -3.80 -12.02 -16.74
C HIS A 306 -3.98 -13.39 -17.37
N GLN A 307 -2.97 -13.90 -18.07
CA GLN A 307 -3.12 -15.13 -18.83
C GLN A 307 -3.10 -16.36 -17.92
N HIS A 308 -2.65 -16.20 -16.67
CA HIS A 308 -2.39 -17.30 -15.74
C HIS A 308 -3.43 -17.47 -14.62
N GLU A 309 -4.28 -16.47 -14.35
CA GLU A 309 -5.41 -16.57 -13.40
C GLU A 309 -6.46 -17.64 -13.79
N ASN A 310 -6.42 -18.16 -15.02
CA ASN A 310 -7.34 -19.18 -15.53
C ASN A 310 -6.79 -20.62 -15.51
N THR A 311 -5.68 -20.90 -14.80
CA THR A 311 -5.06 -22.25 -14.81
C THR A 311 -5.28 -23.02 -13.50
N LYS A 312 -5.75 -24.27 -13.62
CA LYS A 312 -5.99 -25.24 -12.52
C LYS A 312 -4.76 -25.53 -11.63
N ASP A 313 -3.57 -25.03 -11.99
CA ASP A 313 -2.34 -25.22 -11.22
C ASP A 313 -2.16 -24.17 -10.12
N GLN A 314 -2.72 -22.95 -10.27
CA GLN A 314 -2.75 -21.96 -9.18
C GLN A 314 -3.64 -22.40 -8.03
N ASP A 315 -4.73 -23.12 -8.32
CA ASP A 315 -5.61 -23.70 -7.28
C ASP A 315 -4.83 -24.52 -6.25
N LYS A 316 -3.81 -25.27 -6.68
CA LYS A 316 -2.99 -26.08 -5.76
C LYS A 316 -1.87 -25.26 -5.11
N ALA A 317 -1.35 -24.24 -5.80
CA ALA A 317 -0.32 -23.36 -5.23
C ALA A 317 -0.86 -22.49 -4.09
N ILE A 318 -2.10 -21.97 -4.23
CA ILE A 318 -2.79 -21.18 -3.21
C ILE A 318 -2.89 -21.95 -1.89
N GLU A 319 -3.21 -23.26 -1.96
CA GLU A 319 -3.31 -24.15 -0.79
C GLU A 319 -2.01 -24.27 0.03
N HIS A 320 -0.86 -24.03 -0.60
CA HIS A 320 0.44 -24.10 0.07
C HIS A 320 0.90 -22.77 0.66
N THR A 321 0.27 -21.66 0.29
CA THR A 321 0.61 -20.31 0.75
C THR A 321 0.34 -20.16 2.24
N ARG A 322 1.24 -19.44 2.94
CA ARG A 322 1.08 -19.14 4.37
C ARG A 322 -0.25 -18.42 4.67
N LYS A 323 -0.62 -17.44 3.84
CA LYS A 323 -1.86 -16.67 3.94
C LYS A 323 -3.12 -17.54 3.90
N TYR A 324 -3.21 -18.47 2.94
CA TYR A 324 -4.33 -19.41 2.85
C TYR A 324 -4.42 -20.35 4.06
N LYS A 325 -3.28 -20.86 4.54
CA LYS A 325 -3.25 -21.73 5.73
C LYS A 325 -3.75 -21.01 6.98
N GLU A 326 -3.34 -19.75 7.18
CA GLU A 326 -3.82 -18.92 8.28
C GLU A 326 -5.32 -18.59 8.17
N PHE A 327 -5.80 -18.33 6.95
CA PHE A 327 -7.23 -18.15 6.66
C PHE A 327 -8.06 -19.39 7.03
N ILE A 328 -7.62 -20.59 6.61
CA ILE A 328 -8.30 -21.84 6.95
C ILE A 328 -8.26 -22.12 8.46
N GLN A 329 -7.13 -21.84 9.13
CA GLN A 329 -7.04 -21.97 10.59
C GLN A 329 -8.00 -21.03 11.32
N LYS A 330 -8.15 -19.78 10.86
CA LYS A 330 -9.10 -18.80 11.41
C LYS A 330 -10.56 -19.26 11.20
N LEU A 331 -10.91 -19.73 10.00
CA LEU A 331 -12.24 -20.29 9.73
C LEU A 331 -12.56 -21.50 10.63
N SER A 332 -11.57 -22.36 10.85
CA SER A 332 -11.69 -23.49 11.77
C SER A 332 -11.93 -23.06 13.21
N LYS A 333 -11.16 -22.09 13.72
CA LYS A 333 -11.35 -21.51 15.05
C LYS A 333 -12.71 -20.86 15.24
N ASN A 334 -13.26 -20.26 14.17
CA ASN A 334 -14.57 -19.62 14.16
C ASN A 334 -15.74 -20.60 13.86
N GLY A 335 -15.47 -21.91 13.85
CA GLY A 335 -16.52 -22.93 13.75
C GLY A 335 -17.10 -23.13 12.34
N PHE A 336 -16.45 -22.62 11.29
CA PHE A 336 -16.92 -22.73 9.90
C PHE A 336 -17.11 -24.18 9.45
N PHE A 337 -16.16 -25.05 9.80
CA PHE A 337 -16.18 -26.48 9.45
C PHE A 337 -17.06 -27.33 10.38
N ARG A 338 -17.77 -26.71 11.35
CA ARG A 338 -18.75 -27.36 12.25
C ARG A 338 -18.24 -28.63 12.99
N GLY A 339 -16.93 -28.77 13.18
CA GLY A 339 -16.33 -29.94 13.82
C GLY A 339 -16.26 -31.19 12.93
N GLU A 340 -16.49 -31.05 11.62
CA GLU A 340 -16.34 -32.12 10.64
C GLU A 340 -14.87 -32.58 10.54
N ILE A 341 -14.69 -33.88 10.31
CA ILE A 341 -13.37 -34.51 10.26
C ILE A 341 -12.70 -34.16 8.91
N PRO A 342 -11.41 -33.80 8.90
CA PRO A 342 -10.66 -33.59 7.65
C PRO A 342 -10.84 -34.78 6.69
N GLN A 343 -11.06 -34.50 5.41
CA GLN A 343 -11.31 -35.48 4.33
C GLN A 343 -12.71 -36.13 4.28
N SER A 344 -13.66 -35.76 5.13
CA SER A 344 -15.07 -36.14 4.92
C SER A 344 -15.66 -35.43 3.70
N ASP A 345 -16.66 -36.03 3.03
CA ASP A 345 -17.31 -35.41 1.86
C ASP A 345 -17.88 -34.01 2.18
N ILE A 346 -18.36 -33.82 3.41
CA ILE A 346 -18.90 -32.55 3.91
C ILE A 346 -17.77 -31.55 4.20
N TYR A 347 -16.65 -32.01 4.76
CA TYR A 347 -15.47 -31.18 4.98
C TYR A 347 -14.88 -30.68 3.67
N VAL A 348 -14.77 -31.54 2.66
CA VAL A 348 -14.27 -31.19 1.32
C VAL A 348 -15.17 -30.13 0.66
N GLU A 349 -16.49 -30.21 0.85
CA GLU A 349 -17.42 -29.20 0.35
C GLU A 349 -17.26 -27.85 1.09
N TYR A 350 -17.06 -27.87 2.41
CA TYR A 350 -16.74 -26.66 3.17
C TYR A 350 -15.38 -26.07 2.78
N GLU A 351 -14.37 -26.90 2.54
CA GLU A 351 -13.06 -26.47 2.08
C GLU A 351 -13.15 -25.79 0.71
N LYS A 352 -13.94 -26.36 -0.20
CA LYS A 352 -14.22 -25.76 -1.51
C LYS A 352 -14.93 -24.41 -1.40
N GLN A 353 -15.90 -24.27 -0.49
CA GLN A 353 -16.57 -23.00 -0.21
C GLN A 353 -15.64 -21.98 0.44
N ALA A 354 -14.81 -22.40 1.39
CA ALA A 354 -13.79 -21.58 2.03
C ALA A 354 -12.77 -21.08 1.00
N LYS A 355 -12.35 -21.94 0.08
CA LYS A 355 -11.43 -21.60 -1.01
C LYS A 355 -12.06 -20.63 -1.99
N ALA A 356 -13.29 -20.88 -2.44
CA ALA A 356 -14.01 -19.93 -3.29
C ALA A 356 -14.18 -18.57 -2.59
N LEU A 357 -14.44 -18.57 -1.28
CA LEU A 357 -14.51 -17.34 -0.47
C LEU A 357 -13.14 -16.66 -0.38
N TYR A 358 -12.07 -17.40 -0.13
CA TYR A 358 -10.70 -16.88 -0.09
C TYR A 358 -10.33 -16.23 -1.42
N MET A 359 -10.52 -16.94 -2.54
CA MET A 359 -10.23 -16.42 -3.88
C MET A 359 -11.10 -15.21 -4.23
N THR A 360 -12.39 -15.24 -3.86
CA THR A 360 -13.29 -14.09 -4.08
C THR A 360 -12.87 -12.90 -3.22
N THR A 361 -12.44 -13.14 -1.98
CA THR A 361 -12.02 -12.08 -1.06
C THR A 361 -10.65 -11.54 -1.48
N GLU A 362 -9.66 -12.38 -1.77
CA GLU A 362 -8.35 -12.00 -2.28
C GLU A 362 -8.44 -11.23 -3.61
N ALA A 363 -9.26 -11.68 -4.56
CA ALA A 363 -9.55 -10.96 -5.80
C ALA A 363 -10.32 -9.64 -5.59
N LEU A 364 -10.95 -9.44 -4.43
CA LEU A 364 -11.54 -8.17 -4.01
C LEU A 364 -10.55 -7.31 -3.18
N LEU A 365 -9.48 -7.90 -2.64
CA LEU A 365 -8.54 -7.28 -1.70
C LEU A 365 -7.26 -6.75 -2.36
N TYR A 366 -6.86 -7.31 -3.50
CA TYR A 366 -5.81 -6.78 -4.39
C TYR A 366 -6.04 -7.41 -5.76
N ASP A 367 -6.39 -6.58 -6.75
CA ASP A 367 -6.60 -7.03 -8.12
C ASP A 367 -5.41 -6.56 -8.99
N PRO A 368 -4.25 -7.26 -8.98
CA PRO A 368 -3.16 -6.99 -9.93
C PRO A 368 -3.66 -7.06 -11.38
N SER A 369 -4.83 -7.67 -11.57
CA SER A 369 -5.54 -7.73 -12.81
C SER A 369 -6.15 -6.38 -13.26
N GLN A 370 -6.30 -5.33 -12.43
CA GLN A 370 -6.70 -4.01 -12.94
C GLN A 370 -5.58 -3.32 -13.72
N ASN A 371 -4.39 -3.18 -13.12
CA ASN A 371 -3.27 -2.50 -13.77
C ASN A 371 -2.76 -3.29 -14.97
N SER A 372 -2.80 -4.63 -14.92
CA SER A 372 -2.49 -5.41 -16.10
C SER A 372 -3.61 -5.37 -17.18
N ARG A 373 -4.90 -5.15 -16.83
CA ARG A 373 -5.98 -4.89 -17.81
C ARG A 373 -5.75 -3.55 -18.49
N LEU A 374 -5.41 -2.53 -17.70
CA LEU A 374 -5.08 -1.19 -18.18
C LEU A 374 -3.89 -1.26 -19.15
N LEU A 375 -2.82 -1.95 -18.76
CA LEU A 375 -1.65 -2.19 -19.61
C LEU A 375 -2.05 -2.89 -20.92
N ASN A 376 -2.81 -3.98 -20.84
CA ASN A 376 -3.28 -4.73 -22.01
C ASN A 376 -4.22 -3.92 -22.91
N GLN A 377 -5.00 -2.99 -22.34
CA GLN A 377 -5.84 -2.06 -23.10
C GLN A 377 -4.99 -1.03 -23.85
N GLN A 378 -3.94 -0.49 -23.23
CA GLN A 378 -3.00 0.41 -23.90
C GLN A 378 -2.18 -0.30 -24.99
N LEU A 379 -1.77 -1.54 -24.75
CA LEU A 379 -1.11 -2.36 -25.76
C LEU A 379 -1.96 -2.49 -27.03
N LYS A 380 -3.28 -2.60 -26.88
CA LYS A 380 -4.24 -2.67 -27.99
C LYS A 380 -4.52 -1.32 -28.66
N SER A 381 -4.41 -0.20 -27.93
CA SER A 381 -4.64 1.12 -28.50
C SER A 381 -3.55 1.53 -29.51
N GLY A 382 -2.33 1.01 -29.33
CA GLY A 382 -1.21 1.23 -30.24
C GLY A 382 -0.69 2.68 -30.27
N ARG A 383 -1.09 3.52 -29.30
CA ARG A 383 -0.59 4.89 -29.16
C ARG A 383 0.90 4.86 -28.83
N LEU A 384 1.69 5.59 -29.62
CA LEU A 384 3.13 5.74 -29.44
C LEU A 384 3.49 7.22 -29.57
N MET A 385 4.19 7.76 -28.58
CA MET A 385 4.79 9.08 -28.66
C MET A 385 5.79 9.14 -29.82
N CYS A 386 5.90 10.28 -30.49
CA CYS A 386 6.98 10.52 -31.45
C CYS A 386 8.30 10.84 -30.72
N ARG A 387 9.41 10.90 -31.46
CA ARG A 387 10.73 11.14 -30.85
C ARG A 387 10.81 12.55 -30.28
N GLU A 388 10.20 13.52 -30.96
CA GLU A 388 10.14 14.92 -30.52
C GLU A 388 9.35 15.07 -29.21
N GLU A 389 8.26 14.32 -29.02
CA GLU A 389 7.48 14.30 -27.77
C GLU A 389 8.33 13.77 -26.60
N ILE A 390 9.08 12.69 -26.83
CA ILE A 390 9.98 12.10 -25.83
C ILE A 390 11.15 13.04 -25.52
N GLU A 391 11.71 13.69 -26.53
CA GLU A 391 12.80 14.65 -26.34
C GLU A 391 12.37 15.89 -25.54
N ALA A 392 11.08 16.24 -25.59
CA ALA A 392 10.48 17.34 -24.82
C ALA A 392 10.07 16.96 -23.38
N CYS A 393 10.11 15.67 -23.02
CA CYS A 393 9.85 15.22 -21.66
C CYS A 393 10.92 15.70 -20.67
N ASP A 394 10.57 15.69 -19.39
CA ASP A 394 11.50 16.00 -18.30
C ASP A 394 12.68 15.00 -18.32
N LYS A 395 13.91 15.53 -18.23
CA LYS A 395 15.17 14.76 -18.26
C LYS A 395 15.93 14.86 -16.93
N THR A 396 15.29 15.40 -15.90
CA THR A 396 15.90 15.49 -14.57
C THR A 396 16.04 14.10 -13.95
N VAL A 397 17.24 13.82 -13.44
CA VAL A 397 17.60 12.57 -12.78
C VAL A 397 17.99 12.89 -11.35
N ASP A 398 17.53 12.08 -10.41
CA ASP A 398 17.84 12.23 -8.99
C ASP A 398 19.13 11.48 -8.64
N SER A 399 19.80 11.90 -7.58
CA SER A 399 21.01 11.22 -7.10
C SER A 399 20.66 9.91 -6.39
N ASP A 400 21.53 8.92 -6.52
CA ASP A 400 21.46 7.64 -5.81
C ASP A 400 22.03 7.71 -4.39
N ASP A 401 22.51 8.89 -3.94
CA ASP A 401 23.14 9.08 -2.63
C ASP A 401 22.29 8.55 -1.45
N TRP A 402 20.96 8.64 -1.56
CA TRP A 402 20.04 8.18 -0.50
C TRP A 402 20.00 6.65 -0.33
N LEU A 403 20.50 5.87 -1.30
CA LEU A 403 20.67 4.41 -1.16
C LEU A 403 21.83 4.05 -0.23
N TYR A 404 22.79 4.97 -0.06
CA TYR A 404 23.93 4.76 0.80
C TYR A 404 23.62 5.27 2.20
N ILE A 405 23.35 4.33 3.11
CA ILE A 405 23.15 4.62 4.51
C ILE A 405 24.52 4.92 5.14
N ASP A 406 24.70 6.15 5.63
CA ASP A 406 25.77 6.47 6.56
C ASP A 406 25.40 5.96 7.97
N PHE A 407 26.10 4.93 8.41
CA PHE A 407 25.86 4.31 9.71
C PHE A 407 26.13 5.24 10.89
N ASP A 408 27.05 6.19 10.72
CA ASP A 408 27.36 7.16 11.78
C ASP A 408 26.18 8.13 11.97
N GLU A 409 25.45 8.49 10.90
CA GLU A 409 24.24 9.30 10.99
C GLU A 409 23.06 8.55 11.65
N ILE A 410 22.87 7.27 11.34
CA ILE A 410 21.84 6.44 12.00
C ILE A 410 22.15 6.26 13.48
N GLU A 411 23.41 5.94 13.83
CA GLU A 411 23.80 5.73 15.22
C GLU A 411 23.61 7.01 16.05
N ASN A 412 23.93 8.18 15.47
CA ASN A 412 23.66 9.47 16.09
C ASN A 412 22.15 9.74 16.26
N ALA A 413 21.32 9.46 15.25
CA ALA A 413 19.86 9.67 15.32
C ALA A 413 19.17 8.72 16.31
N VAL A 414 19.62 7.46 16.39
CA VAL A 414 19.13 6.46 17.36
C VAL A 414 19.56 6.87 18.77
N ASN A 415 20.80 7.33 18.96
CA ASN A 415 21.30 7.79 20.26
C ASN A 415 20.59 9.08 20.72
N GLU A 416 20.23 9.99 19.81
CA GLU A 416 19.43 11.18 20.12
C GLU A 416 18.00 10.81 20.56
N LYS A 417 17.36 9.82 19.90
CA LYS A 417 16.04 9.30 20.30
C LYS A 417 16.08 8.50 21.60
N ASN A 418 17.11 7.67 21.82
CA ASN A 418 17.26 6.89 23.04
C ASN A 418 17.57 7.77 24.26
N ASN A 419 18.31 8.87 24.07
CA ASN A 419 18.50 9.90 25.11
C ASN A 419 17.20 10.65 25.48
N GLN A 420 16.12 10.50 24.70
CA GLN A 420 14.77 10.99 25.02
C GLN A 420 13.86 9.91 25.64
N GLY A 421 14.39 8.70 25.89
CA GLY A 421 13.79 7.74 26.81
C GLY A 421 13.69 6.33 26.24
N PHE A 422 14.78 5.56 26.28
CA PHE A 422 14.80 4.11 26.50
C PHE A 422 16.24 3.68 26.88
N GLU A 423 16.44 3.11 28.07
CA GLU A 423 17.69 2.42 28.46
C GLU A 423 17.67 0.97 27.93
N GLU A 424 18.71 0.65 27.16
CA GLU A 424 19.34 -0.65 26.85
C GLU A 424 18.49 -1.93 26.66
N ILE A 425 18.48 -2.50 25.44
CA ILE A 425 18.49 -3.96 25.20
C ILE A 425 19.34 -4.34 23.95
N ASN A 426 20.28 -5.27 24.17
CA ASN A 426 21.02 -6.17 23.25
C ASN A 426 22.04 -5.61 22.23
N ASN A 427 23.29 -5.51 22.68
CA ASN A 427 24.47 -5.20 21.85
C ASN A 427 25.00 -6.35 20.97
N GLU A 428 24.57 -7.60 21.17
CA GLU A 428 25.13 -8.77 20.45
C GLU A 428 24.42 -9.07 19.11
N GLU A 429 23.10 -8.93 19.02
CA GLU A 429 22.35 -9.10 17.75
C GLU A 429 22.60 -7.94 16.77
N ASN A 430 22.77 -6.72 17.28
CA ASN A 430 23.13 -5.56 16.48
C ASN A 430 24.51 -5.71 15.82
N GLY A 431 25.45 -6.43 16.45
CA GLY A 431 26.77 -6.70 15.89
C GLY A 431 26.72 -7.64 14.68
N ALA A 432 25.87 -8.67 14.71
CA ALA A 432 25.72 -9.62 13.61
C ALA A 432 25.04 -8.98 12.38
N ILE A 433 24.00 -8.16 12.62
CA ILE A 433 23.31 -7.40 11.56
C ILE A 433 24.25 -6.33 10.97
N LYS A 434 25.05 -5.65 11.81
CA LYS A 434 26.11 -4.71 11.36
C LYS A 434 27.12 -5.39 10.44
N GLN A 435 27.52 -6.63 10.74
CA GLN A 435 28.48 -7.39 9.91
C GLN A 435 27.87 -7.78 8.56
N GLU A 436 26.64 -8.32 8.54
CA GLU A 436 25.97 -8.73 7.29
C GLU A 436 25.64 -7.55 6.38
N MET A 437 25.21 -6.40 6.93
CA MET A 437 24.92 -5.21 6.13
C MET A 437 26.18 -4.48 5.66
N SER A 438 27.26 -4.48 6.44
CA SER A 438 28.58 -3.99 6.00
C SER A 438 29.14 -4.84 4.85
N ASP A 439 28.99 -6.16 4.93
CA ASP A 439 29.34 -7.07 3.83
C ASP A 439 28.48 -6.84 2.58
N MET A 440 27.20 -6.50 2.75
CA MET A 440 26.30 -6.13 1.65
C MET A 440 26.68 -4.78 1.00
N GLN A 441 27.02 -3.77 1.80
CA GLN A 441 27.50 -2.47 1.30
C GLN A 441 28.87 -2.58 0.61
N ASN A 442 29.77 -3.41 1.13
CA ASN A 442 31.06 -3.66 0.48
C ASN A 442 30.89 -4.39 -0.87
N ARG A 443 29.88 -5.25 -1.00
CA ARG A 443 29.50 -5.84 -2.29
C ARG A 443 28.97 -4.78 -3.26
N LEU A 444 28.10 -3.88 -2.80
CA LEU A 444 27.59 -2.77 -3.62
C LEU A 444 28.70 -1.81 -4.07
N ARG A 445 29.66 -1.49 -3.20
CA ARG A 445 30.85 -0.67 -3.53
C ARG A 445 31.83 -1.36 -4.47
N SER A 446 31.82 -2.69 -4.55
CA SER A 446 32.64 -3.44 -5.51
C SER A 446 32.00 -3.56 -6.90
N MET A 447 30.75 -3.07 -7.05
CA MET A 447 29.98 -3.10 -8.29
C MET A 447 29.86 -1.72 -8.97
N SER A 448 30.31 -0.63 -8.32
CA SER A 448 30.71 0.64 -8.96
C SER A 448 32.16 0.57 -9.42
#